data_AF-A0A915HWL8-F1
#
_entry.id   AF-A0A915HWL8-F1
#
_cell.length_a   1.000
_cell.length_b   1.000
_cell.length_c   1.000
_cell.angle_alpha   90.00
_cell.angle_beta   90.00
_cell.angle_gamma   90.00
#
_symmetry.space_group_name_H-M   'P 1'
#
loop_
_entity.id
_entity.type
_entity.pdbx_description
1 polymer ?
#
loop_
_entity_poly.entity_id
_entity_poly.type
_entity_poly.pdbx_seq_one_letter_code
_entity_poly.pdbx_strand_id
1 'polypeptide(L)'
;SLIGFARAISCATELNPVRYNNNGCYCGWGGSGIPVDPIDHCCKIHDNCYADCEKLGCWPKLSPYSLTCLHSTHTPVCDNSENTKCNACCCNCDVAAAICFRDNEHHYQPGKATCK
;
A
#
# COMPACT_ATOMS: atom_id res chain seq x y z
N SER A 1 1.33 4.83 7.96
CA SER A 1 2.51 4.24 8.63
C SER A 1 2.72 2.82 8.16
N LEU A 2 3.92 2.26 8.34
CA LEU A 2 4.21 0.87 7.98
C LEU A 2 3.26 -0.14 8.66
N ILE A 3 2.94 0.08 9.95
CA ILE A 3 2.00 -0.78 10.69
C ILE A 3 0.58 -0.68 10.12
N GLY A 4 0.13 0.53 9.81
CA GLY A 4 -1.17 0.74 9.17
C GLY A 4 -1.26 0.03 7.82
N PHE A 5 -0.21 0.15 6.99
CA PHE A 5 -0.19 -0.46 5.68
C PHE A 5 -0.23 -1.98 5.76
N ALA A 6 0.55 -2.58 6.66
CA ALA A 6 0.53 -4.02 6.92
C ALA A 6 -0.88 -4.50 7.30
N ARG A 7 -1.59 -3.75 8.15
CA ARG A 7 -2.99 -4.06 8.52
C ARG A 7 -3.94 -3.96 7.33
N ALA A 8 -3.78 -2.95 6.47
CA ALA A 8 -4.59 -2.80 5.26
C ALA A 8 -4.36 -3.97 4.29
N ILE A 9 -3.11 -4.36 4.04
CA ILE A 9 -2.76 -5.49 3.17
C ILE A 9 -3.34 -6.80 3.73
N SER A 10 -3.13 -7.08 5.02
CA SER A 10 -3.67 -8.28 5.65
C SER A 10 -5.20 -8.35 5.59
N CYS A 11 -5.88 -7.22 5.77
CA CYS A 11 -7.33 -7.15 5.60
C CYS A 11 -7.78 -7.43 4.15
N ALA A 12 -7.10 -6.83 3.17
CA ALA A 12 -7.53 -6.92 1.77
C ALA A 12 -7.21 -8.27 1.11
N THR A 13 -6.05 -8.82 1.43
CA THR A 13 -5.47 -9.98 0.73
C THR A 13 -5.59 -11.28 1.50
N GLU A 14 -5.83 -11.21 2.82
CA GLU A 14 -5.71 -12.33 3.77
C GLU A 14 -4.31 -12.98 3.80
N LEU A 15 -3.29 -12.27 3.29
CA LEU A 15 -1.92 -12.75 3.18
C LEU A 15 -0.99 -12.02 4.14
N ASN A 16 0.20 -12.60 4.33
CA ASN A 16 1.28 -11.93 5.05
C ASN A 16 1.81 -10.74 4.23
N PRO A 17 1.79 -9.50 4.75
CA PRO A 17 2.21 -8.31 4.00
C PRO A 17 3.67 -8.35 3.51
N VAL A 18 4.54 -9.07 4.22
CA VAL A 18 5.95 -9.24 3.85
C VAL A 18 6.09 -9.89 2.47
N ARG A 19 5.06 -10.61 2.01
CA ARG A 19 5.03 -11.23 0.68
C ARG A 19 5.23 -10.23 -0.46
N TYR A 20 4.83 -8.97 -0.29
CA TYR A 20 4.92 -7.93 -1.33
C TYR A 20 6.21 -7.10 -1.22
N ASN A 21 7.04 -7.32 -0.19
CA ASN A 21 8.27 -6.56 -0.01
C ASN A 21 9.31 -6.92 -1.07
N ASN A 22 10.06 -5.91 -1.53
CA ASN A 22 11.17 -6.05 -2.48
C ASN A 22 10.74 -6.74 -3.80
N ASN A 23 9.50 -6.52 -4.23
CA ASN A 23 9.02 -7.00 -5.51
C ASN A 23 9.24 -5.96 -6.62
N GLY A 24 9.86 -6.37 -7.72
CA GLY A 24 10.03 -5.51 -8.88
C GLY A 24 10.90 -4.29 -8.64
N CYS A 25 10.47 -3.15 -9.17
CA CYS A 25 11.20 -1.88 -9.16
C CYS A 25 10.74 -0.89 -8.09
N TYR A 26 9.52 -1.03 -7.57
CA TYR A 26 8.86 -0.04 -6.71
C TYR A 26 8.41 -0.58 -5.36
N CYS A 27 8.11 -1.87 -5.21
CA CYS A 27 7.64 -2.39 -3.92
C CYS A 27 8.78 -2.45 -2.91
N GLY A 28 8.97 -1.41 -2.10
CA GLY A 28 10.02 -1.34 -1.10
C GLY A 28 10.45 0.09 -0.77
N TRP A 29 11.76 0.31 -0.69
CA TRP A 29 12.31 1.62 -0.38
C TRP A 29 12.82 2.31 -1.65
N GLY A 30 12.14 3.39 -2.04
CA GLY A 30 12.39 4.08 -3.31
C GLY A 30 11.75 3.34 -4.47
N GLY A 31 12.10 3.73 -5.69
CA GLY A 31 11.65 3.04 -6.90
C GLY A 31 11.93 3.85 -8.15
N SER A 32 12.30 3.18 -9.24
CA SER A 32 12.58 3.84 -10.52
C SER A 32 12.43 2.86 -11.68
N GLY A 33 12.25 3.39 -12.89
CA GLY A 33 12.14 2.56 -14.10
C GLY A 33 10.71 2.19 -14.47
N ILE A 34 10.54 1.01 -15.08
CA ILE A 34 9.26 0.51 -15.61
C ILE A 34 8.78 -0.62 -14.70
N PRO A 35 7.55 -0.56 -14.17
CA PRO A 35 6.99 -1.66 -13.38
C PRO A 35 7.00 -2.98 -14.16
N VAL A 36 7.45 -4.04 -13.51
CA VAL A 36 7.69 -5.33 -14.18
C VAL A 36 6.49 -6.29 -14.10
N ASP A 37 5.55 -6.04 -13.20
CA ASP A 37 4.30 -6.78 -13.05
C ASP A 37 3.17 -5.87 -12.49
N PRO A 38 1.92 -6.35 -12.41
CA PRO A 38 0.81 -5.54 -11.88
C PRO A 38 0.96 -5.15 -10.40
N ILE A 39 1.61 -5.97 -9.57
CA ILE A 39 1.86 -5.66 -8.15
C ILE A 39 2.87 -4.51 -8.03
N ASP A 40 3.94 -4.56 -8.83
CA ASP A 40 4.94 -3.50 -8.94
C ASP A 40 4.31 -2.19 -9.44
N HIS A 41 3.33 -2.28 -10.34
CA HIS A 41 2.55 -1.11 -10.76
C HIS A 41 1.70 -0.52 -9.62
N CYS A 42 1.08 -1.36 -8.79
CA CYS A 42 0.40 -0.90 -7.57
C CYS A 42 1.36 -0.13 -6.65
N CYS A 43 2.59 -0.63 -6.47
CA CYS A 43 3.62 0.03 -5.66
C CYS A 43 4.07 1.37 -6.25
N LYS A 44 4.21 1.48 -7.58
CA LYS A 44 4.48 2.76 -8.24
C LYS A 44 3.38 3.79 -7.96
N ILE A 45 2.11 3.38 -8.02
CA ILE A 45 0.98 4.28 -7.70
C ILE A 45 1.03 4.67 -6.23
N HIS A 46 1.33 3.73 -5.34
CA HIS A 46 1.47 3.96 -3.91
C HIS A 46 2.56 4.98 -3.58
N ASP A 47 3.74 4.85 -4.18
CA ASP A 47 4.85 5.81 -4.04
C ASP A 47 4.47 7.21 -4.51
N ASN A 48 3.77 7.32 -5.65
CA ASN A 48 3.27 8.61 -6.14
C ASN A 48 2.28 9.24 -5.14
N CYS A 49 1.39 8.43 -4.58
CA CYS A 49 0.42 8.89 -3.57
C CYS A 49 1.13 9.36 -2.29
N TYR A 50 2.16 8.64 -1.84
CA TYR A 50 3.00 9.04 -0.72
C TYR A 50 3.73 10.36 -1.00
N ALA A 51 4.29 10.54 -2.20
CA ALA A 51 4.94 11.79 -2.59
C ALA A 51 3.96 12.99 -2.55
N ASP A 52 2.69 12.78 -2.90
CA ASP A 52 1.66 13.81 -2.76
C ASP A 52 1.33 14.12 -1.30
N CYS A 53 1.29 13.10 -0.42
CA CYS A 53 1.16 13.32 1.02
C CYS A 53 2.39 14.06 1.59
N GLU A 54 3.60 13.76 1.13
CA GLU A 54 4.83 14.45 1.56
C GLU A 54 4.83 15.94 1.17
N LYS A 55 4.30 16.29 -0.01
CA LYS A 55 4.07 17.70 -0.42
C LYS A 55 3.12 18.44 0.52
N LEU A 56 2.26 17.73 1.25
CA LEU A 56 1.38 18.27 2.29
C LEU A 56 2.06 18.38 3.67
N GLY A 57 3.34 18.04 3.78
CA GLY A 57 4.10 18.03 5.04
C GLY A 57 3.88 16.77 5.88
N CYS A 58 3.29 15.72 5.30
CA CYS A 58 3.03 14.46 5.98
C CYS A 58 4.23 13.51 5.91
N TRP A 59 4.25 12.50 6.76
CA TRP A 59 5.34 11.53 6.88
C TRP A 59 4.79 10.11 6.72
N PRO A 60 4.48 9.65 5.49
CA PRO A 60 3.58 8.50 5.30
C PRO A 60 3.99 7.21 5.99
N LYS A 61 5.30 6.94 6.02
CA LYS A 61 5.87 5.75 6.70
C LYS A 61 5.76 5.83 8.23
N LEU A 62 5.62 7.02 8.80
CA LEU A 62 5.55 7.27 10.24
C LEU A 62 4.15 7.67 10.74
N SER A 63 3.34 8.34 9.92
CA SER A 63 2.02 8.86 10.30
C SER A 63 1.08 7.73 10.73
N PRO A 64 0.70 7.64 12.01
CA PRO A 64 -0.26 6.65 12.47
C PRO A 64 -1.65 7.03 11.99
N TYR A 65 -2.51 6.05 11.70
CA TYR A 65 -3.89 6.29 11.31
C TYR A 65 -4.79 5.15 11.76
N SER A 66 -6.08 5.45 11.89
CA SER A 66 -7.13 4.49 12.20
C SER A 66 -7.74 3.93 10.91
N LEU A 67 -7.95 2.61 10.90
CA LEU A 67 -8.63 1.88 9.82
C LEU A 67 -9.49 0.77 10.40
N THR A 68 -10.59 0.47 9.73
CA THR A 68 -11.48 -0.66 10.01
C THR A 68 -11.40 -1.68 8.87
N CYS A 69 -11.39 -2.97 9.20
CA CYS A 69 -11.52 -4.03 8.21
C CYS A 69 -12.98 -4.48 8.12
N LEU A 70 -13.59 -4.32 6.95
CA LEU A 70 -14.89 -4.91 6.65
C LEU A 70 -14.69 -6.39 6.31
N HIS A 71 -14.76 -7.25 7.32
CA HIS A 71 -14.43 -8.67 7.20
C HIS A 71 -15.33 -9.44 6.24
N SER A 72 -16.56 -9.00 5.98
CA SER A 72 -17.43 -9.67 4.99
C SER A 72 -16.97 -9.49 3.55
N THR A 73 -16.17 -8.45 3.27
CA THR A 73 -15.73 -8.09 1.91
C THR A 73 -14.22 -7.93 1.79
N HIS A 74 -13.46 -8.25 2.85
CA HIS A 74 -12.01 -8.08 2.91
C HIS A 74 -11.60 -6.69 2.39
N THR A 75 -12.26 -5.67 2.94
CA THR A 75 -12.09 -4.28 2.48
C THR A 75 -11.65 -3.41 3.65
N PRO A 76 -10.39 -2.94 3.66
CA PRO A 76 -9.95 -1.96 4.64
C PRO A 76 -10.53 -0.59 4.30
N VAL A 77 -10.98 0.15 5.31
CA VAL A 77 -11.58 1.47 5.18
C VAL A 77 -10.96 2.41 6.20
N CYS A 78 -10.60 3.62 5.78
CA CYS A 78 -10.07 4.65 6.66
C CYS A 78 -11.15 5.23 7.57
N ASP A 79 -10.82 5.42 8.84
CA ASP A 79 -11.70 6.14 9.75
C ASP A 79 -11.52 7.65 9.57
N ASN A 80 -12.44 8.27 8.84
CA ASN A 80 -12.36 9.71 8.53
C ASN A 80 -12.67 10.61 9.74
N SER A 81 -13.26 10.07 10.81
CA SER A 81 -13.60 10.84 12.01
C SER A 81 -12.42 10.98 12.97
N GLU A 82 -11.52 10.00 12.97
CA GLU A 82 -10.34 9.96 13.84
C GLU A 82 -9.06 10.45 13.17
N ASN A 83 -9.03 10.49 11.83
CA ASN A 83 -7.83 10.78 11.08
C ASN A 83 -7.68 12.28 10.78
N THR A 84 -6.54 12.85 11.21
CA THR A 84 -6.09 14.16 10.73
C THR A 84 -5.88 14.15 9.21
N LYS A 85 -5.69 15.32 8.59
CA LYS A 85 -5.40 15.44 7.15
C LYS A 85 -4.26 14.51 6.70
N CYS A 86 -3.16 14.44 7.46
CA CYS A 86 -2.04 13.56 7.11
C CYS A 86 -2.39 12.09 7.29
N ASN A 87 -3.07 11.75 8.39
CA ASN A 87 -3.48 10.37 8.66
C ASN A 87 -4.42 9.85 7.57
N ALA A 88 -5.40 10.66 7.15
CA ALA A 88 -6.34 10.33 6.09
C ALA A 88 -5.64 10.20 4.73
N CYS A 89 -4.72 11.12 4.38
CA CYS A 89 -3.93 11.02 3.14
C CYS A 89 -3.19 9.69 3.07
N CYS A 90 -2.42 9.37 4.12
CA CYS A 90 -1.60 8.16 4.16
C CYS A 90 -2.45 6.89 4.21
N CYS A 91 -3.55 6.91 4.96
CA CYS A 91 -4.48 5.78 5.01
C CYS A 91 -5.10 5.49 3.64
N ASN A 92 -5.56 6.52 2.93
CA ASN A 92 -6.18 6.34 1.61
C ASN A 92 -5.19 5.76 0.60
N CYS A 93 -3.93 6.21 0.62
CA CYS A 93 -2.87 5.61 -0.20
C CYS A 93 -2.69 4.11 0.12
N ASP A 94 -2.60 3.76 1.39
CA ASP A 94 -2.37 2.37 1.85
C ASP A 94 -3.56 1.45 1.55
N VAL A 95 -4.79 1.93 1.76
CA VAL A 95 -6.03 1.19 1.42
C VAL A 95 -6.12 0.95 -0.08
N ALA A 96 -5.84 1.97 -0.90
CA ALA A 96 -5.86 1.83 -2.36
C ALA A 96 -4.82 0.82 -2.85
N ALA A 97 -3.60 0.86 -2.29
CA ALA A 97 -2.54 -0.09 -2.63
C ALA A 97 -2.92 -1.52 -2.20
N ALA A 98 -3.47 -1.71 -0.99
CA ALA A 98 -3.90 -3.02 -0.51
C ALA A 98 -5.01 -3.65 -1.37
N ILE A 99 -6.00 -2.84 -1.81
CA ILE A 99 -7.04 -3.27 -2.76
C ILE A 99 -6.42 -3.63 -4.10
N CYS A 100 -5.49 -2.82 -4.61
CA CYS A 100 -4.78 -3.10 -5.86
C CYS A 100 -4.01 -4.43 -5.78
N PHE A 101 -3.37 -4.73 -4.65
CA PHE A 101 -2.71 -6.03 -4.45
C PHE A 101 -3.70 -7.19 -4.48
N ARG A 102 -4.82 -7.09 -3.75
CA ARG A 102 -5.89 -8.11 -3.76
C ARG A 102 -6.37 -8.40 -5.18
N ASP A 103 -6.66 -7.35 -5.94
CA ASP A 103 -7.22 -7.48 -7.28
C ASP A 103 -6.22 -8.09 -8.28
N ASN A 104 -4.91 -7.97 -8.01
CA ASN A 104 -3.83 -8.47 -8.86
C ASN A 104 -3.11 -9.72 -8.31
N GLU A 105 -3.54 -10.26 -7.17
CA GLU A 105 -2.85 -11.38 -6.49
C GLU A 105 -2.74 -12.63 -7.37
N HIS A 106 -3.74 -12.90 -8.19
CA HIS A 106 -3.75 -14.05 -9.10
C HIS A 106 -2.67 -13.98 -10.21
N HIS A 107 -2.12 -12.80 -10.48
CA HIS A 107 -0.99 -12.60 -11.39
C HIS A 107 0.37 -12.59 -10.67
N TYR A 108 0.37 -12.61 -9.33
CA TYR A 108 1.56 -12.37 -8.55
C TYR A 108 2.43 -13.62 -8.39
N GLN A 109 3.74 -13.48 -8.66
CA GLN A 109 4.74 -14.53 -8.48
C GLN A 109 5.88 -14.01 -7.59
N PRO A 110 5.86 -14.31 -6.27
CA PRO A 110 6.84 -13.80 -5.33
C PRO A 110 8.28 -14.11 -5.75
N GLY A 111 9.16 -13.10 -5.70
CA GLY A 111 10.59 -13.25 -5.99
C GLY A 111 10.96 -13.45 -7.46
N LYS A 112 9.99 -13.39 -8.38
CA LYS A 112 10.24 -13.50 -9.82
C LYS A 112 10.45 -12.15 -10.50
N ALA A 113 9.75 -11.13 -10.03
CA ALA A 113 9.84 -9.78 -10.56
C ALA A 113 11.10 -9.10 -9.99
N THR A 114 12.11 -8.95 -10.83
CA THR A 114 13.32 -8.19 -10.51
C THR A 114 13.42 -6.99 -11.44
N CYS A 115 13.67 -5.82 -10.86
CA CYS A 115 14.07 -4.66 -11.62
C CYS A 115 15.43 -4.93 -12.28
N LYS A 116 15.56 -4.62 -13.57
CA LYS A 116 16.84 -4.71 -14.29
C LYS A 116 17.51 -3.35 -14.33
#